data_AF-A0A9W6MUQ1-F1
#
_entry.id   AF-A0A9W6MUQ1-F1
#
_cell.length_a   1.000
_cell.length_b   1.000
_cell.length_c   1.000
_cell.angle_alpha   90.00
_cell.angle_beta   90.00
_cell.angle_gamma   90.00
#
_symmetry.space_group_name_H-M   'P 1'
#
loop_
_entity.id
_entity.type
_entity.pdbx_description
1 polymer ?
#
loop_
_entity_poly.entity_id
_entity_poly.type
_entity_poly.pdbx_seq_one_letter_code
_entity_poly.pdbx_strand_id
1 'polypeptide(L)'
;MGEFVLAIPGDPETLTGGYIYDARVATELRARGHRVAILRLPDGFPMASEPAIGEALRLLGAASRSAALIVDGLAFGALPAAGLKALGRELIALIHHPLALETGLDRQTAERLRASEREALRCASAIITTSEATRALLVADHGATAEHILVAPPGVDAAPRAACAGAPPVILTVATITPRKNHARLAGALARLADIDWRWRIVGAADRDLACSAELRRLIEALGIGGRVEFAGELGAAELAAAYASADLFALPSRFEGYGMAWAEALARGLPVVAGDDAAAAALVPAAAGAHVGSVDALAAALRRLIADPEARRAAADAAWAHAATLPRWAQTANVFERLLEQPDASARVENFEAGWLDLRERADHAAWAHAPLARVRTVFGSRPTVSVADLGAGSGSTLRALSEHLGPRQSWTLIDHDPALLAHARRRLSDWADGAADAEGGLLLRKGEREITVAFEAHDLAATPLPASAASADLVTASAFFDLVGAEWLDRFSGLLAEAGRPLYARLTYDGRNAFLPAHPLDDAVNAAFNRHQGTDKGFGFALGSAAGAALDGRMAGAGYSVDLGPSVWRLGPDDEALTRKLLAGIAQAASEAPDPPHGLADWLAFRVAAIPRGSVEVWHLDGLFLPPQ
;
A
#
# COMPACT_ATOMS: atom_id res chain seq x y z
N MET A 1 10.32 -21.61 8.33
CA MET A 1 11.67 -21.05 8.60
C MET A 1 12.34 -20.76 7.27
N GLY A 2 12.49 -19.49 6.90
CA GLY A 2 13.06 -19.10 5.60
C GLY A 2 14.47 -18.54 5.68
N GLU A 3 15.06 -18.29 4.52
CA GLU A 3 16.42 -17.76 4.36
C GLU A 3 16.35 -16.40 3.64
N PHE A 4 17.04 -15.40 4.19
CA PHE A 4 17.14 -14.05 3.64
C PHE A 4 18.60 -13.68 3.41
N VAL A 5 18.88 -13.01 2.30
CA VAL A 5 20.16 -12.34 2.03
C VAL A 5 19.87 -10.87 1.81
N LEU A 6 20.39 -10.01 2.67
CA LEU A 6 20.38 -8.56 2.51
C LEU A 6 21.70 -8.13 1.88
N ALA A 7 21.68 -7.71 0.62
CA ALA A 7 22.84 -7.27 -0.12
C ALA A 7 22.99 -5.74 -0.02
N ILE A 8 24.02 -5.31 0.70
CA ILE A 8 24.23 -3.92 1.10
C ILE A 8 25.58 -3.44 0.53
N PRO A 9 25.64 -2.34 -0.23
CA PRO A 9 26.91 -1.77 -0.68
C PRO A 9 27.64 -1.09 0.46
N GLY A 10 28.97 -1.01 0.40
CA GLY A 10 29.70 -0.29 1.45
C GLY A 10 29.99 -1.15 2.67
N ASP A 11 30.39 -0.48 3.76
CA ASP A 11 30.48 -1.10 5.08
C ASP A 11 29.10 -1.04 5.78
N PRO A 12 28.43 -2.19 6.04
CA PRO A 12 27.10 -2.21 6.66
C PRO A 12 27.09 -1.70 8.11
N GLU A 13 28.24 -1.59 8.78
CA GLU A 13 28.35 -1.01 10.12
C GLU A 13 28.36 0.53 10.10
N THR A 14 28.35 1.14 8.91
CA THR A 14 28.24 2.59 8.76
C THR A 14 26.89 3.09 9.29
N LEU A 15 26.91 4.03 10.25
CA LEU A 15 25.70 4.59 10.87
C LEU A 15 24.94 5.53 9.91
N THR A 16 24.18 4.94 9.01
CA THR A 16 23.22 5.63 8.13
C THR A 16 21.80 5.14 8.39
N GLY A 17 20.80 5.94 8.05
CA GLY A 17 19.41 5.54 8.23
C GLY A 17 19.05 4.24 7.49
N GLY A 18 19.52 4.07 6.25
CA GLY A 18 19.28 2.86 5.47
C GLY A 18 19.95 1.62 6.07
N TYR A 19 21.22 1.71 6.47
CA TYR A 19 21.93 0.55 7.02
C TYR A 19 21.43 0.19 8.42
N ILE A 20 21.05 1.19 9.23
CA ILE A 20 20.38 0.95 10.51
C ILE A 20 19.05 0.21 10.27
N TYR A 21 18.27 0.62 9.27
CA TYR A 21 17.05 -0.09 8.91
C TYR A 21 17.32 -1.55 8.55
N ASP A 22 18.28 -1.80 7.65
CA ASP A 22 18.63 -3.16 7.21
C ASP A 22 19.09 -4.03 8.38
N ALA A 23 19.93 -3.48 9.26
CA ALA A 23 20.42 -4.16 10.46
C ALA A 23 19.28 -4.47 11.45
N ARG A 24 18.32 -3.56 11.64
CA ARG A 24 17.15 -3.79 12.50
C ARG A 24 16.22 -4.84 11.91
N VAL A 25 15.92 -4.79 10.61
CA VAL A 25 15.16 -5.85 9.92
C VAL A 25 15.84 -7.20 10.06
N ALA A 26 17.17 -7.27 9.83
CA ALA A 26 17.92 -8.50 9.98
C ALA A 26 17.84 -9.06 11.41
N THR A 27 17.89 -8.18 12.41
CA THR A 27 17.77 -8.55 13.83
C THR A 27 16.40 -9.14 14.13
N GLU A 28 15.32 -8.49 13.70
CA GLU A 28 13.95 -8.98 13.93
C GLU A 28 13.68 -10.32 13.23
N LEU A 29 14.10 -10.46 11.97
CA LEU A 29 13.92 -11.71 11.24
C LEU A 29 14.70 -12.87 11.89
N ARG A 30 15.92 -12.62 12.40
CA ARG A 30 16.69 -13.61 13.17
C ARG A 30 15.99 -13.98 14.48
N ALA A 31 15.44 -12.99 15.20
CA ALA A 31 14.71 -13.22 16.45
C ALA A 31 13.49 -14.12 16.25
N ARG A 32 12.92 -14.16 15.04
CA ARG A 32 11.80 -15.02 14.63
C ARG A 32 12.24 -16.37 14.08
N GLY A 33 13.53 -16.69 14.15
CA GLY A 33 14.10 -17.97 13.74
C GLY A 33 14.50 -18.06 12.27
N HIS A 34 14.42 -16.99 11.49
CA HIS A 34 14.89 -17.01 10.09
C HIS A 34 16.42 -16.97 10.02
N ARG A 35 16.98 -17.58 8.98
CA ARG A 35 18.41 -17.44 8.66
C ARG A 35 18.59 -16.18 7.83
N VAL A 36 19.37 -15.22 8.34
CA VAL A 36 19.63 -13.95 7.65
C VAL A 36 21.12 -13.73 7.48
N ALA A 37 21.57 -13.62 6.23
CA ALA A 37 22.94 -13.26 5.88
C ALA A 37 23.01 -11.82 5.37
N ILE A 38 24.07 -11.10 5.73
CA ILE A 38 24.40 -9.81 5.13
C ILE A 38 25.45 -10.07 4.04
N LEU A 39 25.12 -9.75 2.79
CA LEU A 39 26.03 -9.82 1.66
C LEU A 39 26.59 -8.43 1.39
N ARG A 40 27.86 -8.23 1.74
CA ARG A 40 28.55 -6.96 1.46
C ARG A 40 28.85 -6.85 -0.04
N LEU A 41 28.33 -5.82 -0.70
CA LEU A 41 28.68 -5.45 -2.06
C LEU A 41 29.82 -4.42 -2.04
N PRO A 42 30.57 -4.27 -3.16
CA PRO A 42 31.59 -3.23 -3.27
C PRO A 42 31.07 -1.82 -2.93
N ASP A 43 31.96 -0.97 -2.45
CA ASP A 43 31.66 0.43 -2.16
C ASP A 43 31.47 1.25 -3.46
N GLY A 44 31.06 2.51 -3.34
CA GLY A 44 31.01 3.48 -4.45
C GLY A 44 29.65 3.62 -5.15
N PHE A 45 28.68 2.76 -4.83
CA PHE A 45 27.29 2.93 -5.28
C PHE A 45 26.67 4.22 -4.71
N PRO A 46 25.81 4.94 -5.46
CA PRO A 46 25.29 4.61 -6.80
C PRO A 46 26.22 4.98 -7.97
N MET A 47 27.41 5.52 -7.72
CA MET A 47 28.40 5.95 -8.73
C MET A 47 29.53 4.93 -8.92
N ALA A 48 29.20 3.64 -8.77
CA ALA A 48 30.19 2.57 -8.76
C ALA A 48 30.92 2.45 -10.10
N SER A 49 32.19 2.02 -10.06
CA SER A 49 32.98 1.73 -11.26
C SER A 49 32.51 0.44 -11.93
N GLU A 50 32.81 0.26 -13.22
CA GLU A 50 32.47 -0.98 -13.93
C GLU A 50 33.02 -2.26 -13.25
N PRO A 51 34.26 -2.29 -12.70
CA PRO A 51 34.73 -3.43 -11.92
C PRO A 51 33.88 -3.70 -10.66
N ALA A 52 33.46 -2.65 -9.96
CA ALA A 52 32.61 -2.78 -8.77
C ALA A 52 31.21 -3.29 -9.14
N ILE A 53 30.65 -2.84 -10.26
CA ILE A 53 29.38 -3.36 -10.81
C ILE A 53 29.50 -4.84 -11.16
N GLY A 54 30.56 -5.23 -11.88
CA GLY A 54 30.80 -6.63 -12.25
C GLY A 54 30.95 -7.55 -11.03
N GLU A 55 31.68 -7.09 -10.02
CA GLU A 55 31.85 -7.82 -8.77
C GLU A 55 30.53 -7.91 -7.98
N ALA A 56 29.74 -6.84 -7.91
CA ALA A 56 28.43 -6.87 -7.28
C ALA A 56 27.51 -7.91 -7.94
N LEU A 57 27.41 -7.92 -9.27
CA LEU A 57 26.61 -8.92 -10.00
C LEU A 57 27.11 -10.35 -9.75
N ARG A 58 28.43 -10.56 -9.71
CA ARG A 58 29.03 -11.87 -9.38
C ARG A 58 28.63 -12.35 -7.98
N LEU A 59 28.69 -11.47 -6.99
CA LEU A 59 28.31 -11.76 -5.61
C LEU A 59 26.81 -12.08 -5.49
N LEU A 60 25.95 -11.28 -6.12
CA LEU A 60 24.50 -11.52 -6.17
C LEU A 60 24.16 -12.87 -6.84
N GLY A 61 24.89 -13.23 -7.91
CA GLY A 61 24.74 -14.51 -8.60
C GLY A 61 25.19 -15.71 -7.77
N ALA A 62 26.17 -15.52 -6.88
CA ALA A 62 26.71 -16.56 -5.99
C ALA A 62 25.90 -16.76 -4.70
N ALA A 63 25.01 -15.83 -4.34
CA ALA A 63 24.17 -15.94 -3.16
C ALA A 63 23.21 -17.14 -3.25
N SER A 64 22.85 -17.73 -2.10
CA SER A 64 21.97 -18.90 -2.00
C SER A 64 20.71 -18.76 -2.87
N ARG A 65 20.41 -19.78 -3.68
CA ARG A 65 19.24 -19.80 -4.58
C ARG A 65 17.93 -19.98 -3.81
N SER A 66 17.96 -20.57 -2.62
CA SER A 66 16.79 -20.71 -1.74
C SER A 66 16.49 -19.47 -0.90
N ALA A 67 17.40 -18.48 -0.89
CA ALA A 67 17.21 -17.26 -0.13
C ALA A 67 16.42 -16.21 -0.91
N ALA A 68 15.53 -15.51 -0.23
CA ALA A 68 15.02 -14.22 -0.69
C ALA A 68 16.20 -13.24 -0.74
N LEU A 69 16.60 -12.84 -1.96
CA LEU A 69 17.72 -11.93 -2.18
C LEU A 69 17.19 -10.50 -2.30
N ILE A 70 17.34 -9.75 -1.20
CA ILE A 70 16.98 -8.34 -1.12
C ILE A 70 18.24 -7.51 -1.37
N VAL A 71 18.18 -6.58 -2.31
CA VAL A 71 19.28 -5.72 -2.68
C VAL A 71 18.92 -4.28 -2.34
N ASP A 72 19.79 -3.63 -1.57
CA ASP A 72 19.62 -2.22 -1.19
C ASP A 72 19.58 -1.32 -2.44
N GLY A 73 18.67 -0.34 -2.43
CA GLY A 73 18.39 0.56 -3.54
C GLY A 73 19.57 1.39 -4.01
N LEU A 74 20.54 1.70 -3.12
CA LEU A 74 21.79 2.37 -3.50
C LEU A 74 22.53 1.58 -4.58
N ALA A 75 22.57 0.26 -4.45
CA ALA A 75 23.17 -0.63 -5.44
C ALA A 75 22.17 -0.99 -6.54
N PHE A 76 20.97 -1.44 -6.17
CA PHE A 76 20.02 -2.02 -7.11
C PHE A 76 19.66 -1.06 -8.25
N GLY A 77 19.33 0.20 -7.93
CA GLY A 77 18.95 1.20 -8.94
C GLY A 77 20.11 1.61 -9.88
N ALA A 78 21.36 1.37 -9.47
CA ALA A 78 22.55 1.68 -10.25
C ALA A 78 23.09 0.48 -11.04
N LEU A 79 22.58 -0.74 -10.80
CA LEU A 79 23.01 -1.94 -11.52
C LEU A 79 22.34 -2.00 -12.92
N PRO A 80 23.09 -2.37 -13.97
CA PRO A 80 22.54 -2.44 -15.32
C PRO A 80 21.51 -3.57 -15.43
N ALA A 81 20.34 -3.27 -15.99
CA ALA A 81 19.24 -4.21 -16.15
C ALA A 81 19.65 -5.51 -16.87
N ALA A 82 20.54 -5.43 -17.87
CA ALA A 82 21.06 -6.62 -18.56
C ALA A 82 21.82 -7.56 -17.61
N GLY A 83 22.60 -6.99 -16.68
CA GLY A 83 23.32 -7.75 -15.65
C GLY A 83 22.37 -8.39 -14.64
N LEU A 84 21.36 -7.63 -14.18
CA LEU A 84 20.33 -8.14 -13.26
C LEU A 84 19.55 -9.31 -13.89
N LYS A 85 19.10 -9.17 -15.14
CA LYS A 85 18.40 -10.23 -15.88
C LYS A 85 19.27 -11.48 -16.07
N ALA A 86 20.57 -11.31 -16.34
CA ALA A 86 21.50 -12.41 -16.56
C ALA A 86 21.72 -13.29 -15.31
N LEU A 87 21.37 -12.83 -14.11
CA LEU A 87 21.44 -13.65 -12.90
C LEU A 87 20.43 -14.82 -12.92
N GLY A 88 19.34 -14.68 -13.70
CA GLY A 88 18.32 -15.71 -13.88
C GLY A 88 17.71 -16.17 -12.56
N ARG A 89 17.41 -15.22 -11.66
CA ARG A 89 16.81 -15.46 -10.35
C ARG A 89 15.88 -14.32 -9.97
N GLU A 90 14.99 -14.59 -9.02
CA GLU A 90 14.23 -13.53 -8.37
C GLU A 90 15.13 -12.61 -7.57
N LEU A 91 14.87 -11.31 -7.70
CA LEU A 91 15.53 -10.23 -6.99
C LEU A 91 14.46 -9.33 -6.37
N ILE A 92 14.73 -8.84 -5.17
CA ILE A 92 13.85 -7.93 -4.45
C ILE A 92 14.61 -6.63 -4.25
N ALA A 93 14.04 -5.51 -4.67
CA ALA A 93 14.65 -4.20 -4.49
C ALA A 93 14.19 -3.60 -3.17
N LEU A 94 15.09 -3.11 -2.31
CA LEU A 94 14.74 -2.36 -1.11
C LEU A 94 15.07 -0.88 -1.31
N ILE A 95 14.06 -0.07 -1.60
CA ILE A 95 14.21 1.34 -1.93
C ILE A 95 13.88 2.20 -0.72
N HIS A 96 14.92 2.69 -0.05
CA HIS A 96 14.78 3.68 1.04
C HIS A 96 14.31 5.04 0.49
N HIS A 97 14.89 5.46 -0.63
CA HIS A 97 14.47 6.60 -1.43
C HIS A 97 15.07 6.51 -2.86
N PRO A 98 14.46 7.17 -3.87
CA PRO A 98 14.95 7.11 -5.25
C PRO A 98 16.32 7.80 -5.43
N LEU A 99 17.20 7.20 -6.24
CA LEU A 99 18.57 7.67 -6.45
C LEU A 99 18.63 9.09 -7.04
N ALA A 100 17.70 9.40 -7.93
CA ALA A 100 17.65 10.68 -8.64
C ALA A 100 17.27 11.87 -7.74
N LEU A 101 16.81 11.62 -6.51
CA LEU A 101 16.43 12.63 -5.54
C LEU A 101 17.52 12.91 -4.50
N GLU A 102 18.69 12.28 -4.63
CA GLU A 102 19.82 12.60 -3.76
C GLU A 102 20.29 14.05 -3.97
N THR A 103 20.63 14.74 -2.88
CA THR A 103 21.00 16.16 -2.97
C THR A 103 22.42 16.35 -3.48
N GLY A 104 22.64 17.40 -4.27
CA GLY A 104 23.96 17.72 -4.82
C GLY A 104 24.25 17.10 -6.18
N LEU A 105 23.31 16.35 -6.76
CA LEU A 105 23.43 15.84 -8.12
C LEU A 105 23.19 16.96 -9.14
N ASP A 106 24.04 16.99 -10.18
CA ASP A 106 23.73 17.75 -11.39
C ASP A 106 22.55 17.10 -12.14
N ARG A 107 21.90 17.88 -13.01
CA ARG A 107 20.71 17.43 -13.76
C ARG A 107 20.96 16.18 -14.59
N GLN A 108 22.11 16.10 -15.27
CA GLN A 108 22.45 14.99 -16.16
C GLN A 108 22.66 13.70 -15.36
N THR A 109 23.32 13.78 -14.21
CA THR A 109 23.52 12.67 -13.29
C THR A 109 22.20 12.20 -12.68
N ALA A 110 21.33 13.11 -12.25
CA ALA A 110 20.01 12.76 -11.74
C ALA A 110 19.13 12.07 -12.80
N GLU A 111 19.13 12.56 -14.04
CA GLU A 111 18.41 11.94 -15.16
C GLU A 111 18.97 10.54 -15.49
N ARG A 112 20.30 10.38 -15.50
CA ARG A 112 20.97 9.08 -15.70
C ARG A 112 20.61 8.07 -14.62
N LEU A 113 20.64 8.48 -13.35
CA LEU A 113 20.27 7.62 -12.23
C LEU A 113 18.79 7.25 -12.26
N ARG A 114 17.89 8.21 -12.59
CA ARG A 114 16.45 7.94 -12.76
C ARG A 114 16.20 6.89 -13.85
N ALA A 115 16.89 7.02 -14.99
CA ALA A 115 16.76 6.06 -16.09
C ALA A 115 17.30 4.68 -15.70
N SER A 116 18.47 4.62 -15.07
CA SER A 116 19.05 3.37 -14.56
C SER A 116 18.11 2.68 -13.57
N GLU A 117 17.63 3.42 -12.57
CA GLU A 117 16.75 2.89 -11.52
C GLU A 117 15.43 2.39 -12.10
N ARG A 118 14.83 3.12 -13.04
CA ARG A 118 13.64 2.68 -13.77
C ARG A 118 13.84 1.34 -14.48
N GLU A 119 14.95 1.15 -15.20
CA GLU A 119 15.21 -0.12 -15.87
C GLU A 119 15.54 -1.26 -14.89
N ALA A 120 16.26 -0.95 -13.81
CA ALA A 120 16.58 -1.91 -12.76
C ALA A 120 15.31 -2.40 -12.04
N LEU A 121 14.40 -1.50 -11.67
CA LEU A 121 13.14 -1.84 -10.98
C LEU A 121 12.24 -2.76 -11.80
N ARG A 122 12.27 -2.69 -13.14
CA ARG A 122 11.57 -3.66 -14.00
C ARG A 122 12.12 -5.08 -13.94
N CYS A 123 13.33 -5.25 -13.41
CA CYS A 123 13.96 -6.55 -13.20
C CYS A 123 13.66 -7.11 -11.80
N ALA A 124 13.02 -6.33 -10.92
CA ALA A 124 12.67 -6.76 -9.58
C ALA A 124 11.38 -7.60 -9.61
N SER A 125 11.38 -8.72 -8.88
CA SER A 125 10.20 -9.55 -8.62
C SER A 125 9.28 -8.94 -7.55
N ALA A 126 9.83 -8.08 -6.69
CA ALA A 126 9.12 -7.23 -5.75
C ALA A 126 10.00 -6.04 -5.38
N ILE A 127 9.33 -4.98 -4.95
CA ILE A 127 9.96 -3.75 -4.48
C ILE A 127 9.46 -3.52 -3.06
N ILE A 128 10.38 -3.25 -2.13
CA ILE A 128 10.05 -2.84 -0.77
C ILE A 128 10.38 -1.35 -0.67
N THR A 129 9.43 -0.54 -0.23
CA THR A 129 9.68 0.87 0.09
C THR A 129 9.50 1.14 1.57
N THR A 130 10.19 2.15 2.09
CA THR A 130 10.09 2.55 3.52
C THR A 130 8.89 3.45 3.82
N SER A 131 8.16 3.91 2.81
CA SER A 131 6.95 4.74 2.98
C SER A 131 6.02 4.68 1.78
N GLU A 132 4.75 5.05 2.01
CA GLU A 132 3.76 5.25 0.93
C GLU A 132 4.15 6.43 0.03
N ALA A 133 4.81 7.46 0.56
CA ALA A 133 5.33 8.57 -0.24
C ALA A 133 6.37 8.08 -1.26
N THR A 134 7.31 7.24 -0.83
CA THR A 134 8.29 6.62 -1.73
C THR A 134 7.61 5.69 -2.73
N ARG A 135 6.59 4.92 -2.32
CA ARG A 135 5.79 4.08 -3.23
C ARG A 135 5.14 4.93 -4.33
N ALA A 136 4.45 6.00 -3.96
CA ALA A 136 3.81 6.90 -4.90
C ALA A 136 4.81 7.51 -5.90
N LEU A 137 5.99 7.92 -5.42
CA LEU A 137 7.08 8.42 -6.27
C LEU A 137 7.61 7.36 -7.26
N LEU A 138 7.74 6.09 -6.84
CA LEU A 138 8.19 5.04 -7.74
C LEU A 138 7.14 4.71 -8.82
N VAL A 139 5.86 4.72 -8.46
CA VAL A 139 4.76 4.52 -9.43
C VAL A 139 4.75 5.67 -10.44
N ALA A 140 4.72 6.92 -9.98
CA ALA A 140 4.62 8.09 -10.84
C ALA A 140 5.89 8.31 -11.70
N ASP A 141 7.07 8.29 -11.07
CA ASP A 141 8.30 8.79 -11.70
C ASP A 141 9.24 7.68 -12.20
N HIS A 142 9.00 6.43 -11.80
CA HIS A 142 9.82 5.28 -12.19
C HIS A 142 9.01 4.19 -12.91
N GLY A 143 7.68 4.34 -13.01
CA GLY A 143 6.81 3.40 -13.72
C GLY A 143 6.81 2.01 -13.09
N ALA A 144 7.02 1.94 -11.77
CA ALA A 144 6.88 0.71 -11.01
C ALA A 144 5.39 0.35 -10.87
N THR A 145 5.08 -0.94 -11.01
CA THR A 145 3.73 -1.49 -10.83
C THR A 145 3.36 -1.47 -9.35
N ALA A 146 2.25 -0.81 -8.99
CA ALA A 146 1.88 -0.55 -7.60
C ALA A 146 1.64 -1.84 -6.79
N GLU A 147 1.23 -2.90 -7.46
CA GLU A 147 0.95 -4.24 -6.95
C GLU A 147 2.25 -4.99 -6.59
N HIS A 148 3.38 -4.62 -7.21
CA HIS A 148 4.69 -5.20 -6.90
C HIS A 148 5.41 -4.49 -5.75
N ILE A 149 4.82 -3.41 -5.20
CA ILE A 149 5.43 -2.61 -4.14
C ILE A 149 4.81 -2.95 -2.78
N LEU A 150 5.64 -3.43 -1.87
CA LEU A 150 5.33 -3.64 -0.47
C LEU A 150 5.88 -2.47 0.35
N VAL A 151 5.03 -1.83 1.15
CA VAL A 151 5.48 -0.77 2.06
C VAL A 151 5.86 -1.39 3.40
N ALA A 152 7.11 -1.23 3.80
CA ALA A 152 7.68 -1.65 5.07
C ALA A 152 8.20 -0.43 5.84
N PRO A 153 7.32 0.30 6.56
CA PRO A 153 7.73 1.45 7.33
C PRO A 153 8.77 1.09 8.40
N PRO A 154 9.82 1.89 8.63
CA PRO A 154 10.76 1.70 9.73
C PRO A 154 10.07 1.69 11.08
N GLY A 155 10.32 0.65 11.87
CA GLY A 155 9.79 0.53 13.22
C GLY A 155 10.45 1.50 14.20
N VAL A 156 9.76 1.79 15.30
CA VAL A 156 10.32 2.51 16.45
C VAL A 156 10.33 1.65 17.71
N ASP A 157 11.45 1.69 18.42
CA ASP A 157 11.57 1.04 19.72
C ASP A 157 10.78 1.80 20.79
N ALA A 158 10.30 1.07 21.80
CA ALA A 158 9.71 1.70 22.97
C ALA A 158 10.80 2.47 23.73
N ALA A 159 10.53 3.73 24.06
CA ALA A 159 11.45 4.59 24.77
C ALA A 159 10.73 5.37 25.87
N PRO A 160 11.41 5.72 26.98
CA PRO A 160 10.84 6.62 27.98
C PRO A 160 10.52 7.98 27.38
N ARG A 161 9.44 8.58 27.87
CA ARG A 161 9.05 9.94 27.50
C ARG A 161 10.10 10.94 28.01
N ALA A 162 10.55 11.85 27.14
CA ALA A 162 11.39 12.97 27.51
C ALA A 162 10.61 13.97 28.38
N ALA A 163 11.29 14.62 29.34
CA ALA A 163 10.64 15.54 30.26
C ALA A 163 10.19 16.86 29.61
N CYS A 164 10.91 17.30 28.57
CA CYS A 164 10.71 18.58 27.88
C CYS A 164 10.60 19.77 28.87
N ALA A 165 11.51 19.83 29.84
CA ALA A 165 11.52 20.79 30.95
C ALA A 165 12.86 21.55 31.11
N GLY A 166 13.73 21.53 30.11
CA GLY A 166 15.00 22.24 30.11
C GLY A 166 14.83 23.76 30.15
N ALA A 167 15.74 24.40 30.89
CA ALA A 167 15.86 25.86 30.99
C ALA A 167 17.36 26.22 30.95
N PRO A 168 17.89 26.72 29.82
CA PRO A 168 17.16 26.98 28.56
C PRO A 168 16.77 25.70 27.81
N PRO A 169 15.73 25.74 26.94
CA PRO A 169 15.35 24.59 26.13
C PRO A 169 16.47 24.08 25.22
N VAL A 170 16.62 22.75 25.15
CA VAL A 170 17.58 22.03 24.31
C VAL A 170 16.88 21.54 23.05
N ILE A 171 17.37 22.01 21.90
CA ILE A 171 16.96 21.57 20.57
C ILE A 171 17.92 20.49 20.12
N LEU A 172 17.40 19.30 19.82
CA LEU A 172 18.17 18.17 19.34
C LEU A 172 18.01 18.00 17.83
N THR A 173 19.13 17.75 17.16
CA THR A 173 19.19 17.24 15.79
C THR A 173 19.97 15.94 15.81
N VAL A 174 19.39 14.86 15.27
CA VAL A 174 20.09 13.58 15.06
C VAL A 174 20.14 13.30 13.56
N ALA A 175 21.29 13.60 12.93
CA ALA A 175 21.53 13.40 11.51
C ALA A 175 23.02 13.57 11.17
N THR A 176 23.49 12.87 10.13
CA THR A 176 24.78 13.18 9.50
C THR A 176 24.76 14.58 8.89
N ILE A 177 25.88 15.30 8.94
CA ILE A 177 25.97 16.66 8.40
C ILE A 177 26.18 16.59 6.89
N THR A 178 25.08 16.60 6.14
CA THR A 178 25.05 16.60 4.68
C THR A 178 24.10 17.66 4.13
N PRO A 179 24.23 18.05 2.84
CA PRO A 179 23.36 19.05 2.21
C PRO A 179 21.86 18.73 2.33
N ARG A 180 21.49 17.44 2.26
CA ARG A 180 20.12 16.95 2.40
C ARG A 180 19.48 17.30 3.74
N LYS A 181 20.23 17.15 4.83
CA LYS A 181 19.77 17.35 6.21
C LYS A 181 19.65 18.83 6.60
N ASN A 182 20.31 19.70 5.83
CA ASN A 182 20.06 21.15 5.79
C ASN A 182 20.23 21.88 7.14
N HIS A 183 21.24 21.49 7.92
CA HIS A 183 21.64 22.13 9.17
C HIS A 183 21.82 23.66 9.04
N ALA A 184 22.26 24.14 7.88
CA ALA A 184 22.43 25.56 7.59
C ALA A 184 21.11 26.34 7.70
N ARG A 185 19.97 25.76 7.28
CA ARG A 185 18.64 26.39 7.42
C ARG A 185 18.27 26.55 8.90
N LEU A 186 18.55 25.53 9.72
CA LEU A 186 18.33 25.58 11.16
C LEU A 186 19.23 26.63 11.85
N ALA A 187 20.52 26.68 11.50
CA ALA A 187 21.43 27.70 12.00
C ALA A 187 20.94 29.12 11.68
N GLY A 188 20.50 29.35 10.43
CA GLY A 188 19.95 30.64 10.00
C GLY A 188 18.66 31.04 10.74
N ALA A 189 17.80 30.07 11.08
CA ALA A 189 16.59 30.32 11.86
C ALA A 189 16.91 30.64 13.33
N LEU A 190 17.82 29.89 13.94
CA LEU A 190 18.26 30.08 15.33
C LEU A 190 18.97 31.42 15.54
N ALA A 191 19.75 31.89 14.57
CA ALA A 191 20.38 33.21 14.64
C ALA A 191 19.38 34.37 14.73
N ARG A 192 18.13 34.17 14.29
CA ARG A 192 17.04 35.17 14.41
C ARG A 192 16.39 35.20 15.79
N LEU A 193 16.76 34.26 16.65
CA LEU A 193 16.23 34.07 18.01
C LEU A 193 17.28 34.41 19.06
N ALA A 194 18.11 35.42 18.80
CA ALA A 194 19.17 35.85 19.71
C ALA A 194 18.63 36.44 21.02
N ASP A 195 17.39 36.94 21.00
CA ASP A 195 16.66 37.56 22.11
C ASP A 195 16.11 36.55 23.14
N ILE A 196 16.15 35.25 22.84
CA ILE A 196 15.69 34.17 23.74
C ILE A 196 16.81 33.15 23.97
N ASP A 197 16.82 32.52 25.14
CA ASP A 197 17.82 31.51 25.48
C ASP A 197 17.42 30.13 24.95
N TRP A 198 18.37 29.46 24.31
CA TRP A 198 18.24 28.10 23.78
C TRP A 198 19.63 27.46 23.65
N ARG A 199 19.64 26.13 23.57
CA ARG A 199 20.82 25.32 23.23
C ARG A 199 20.49 24.45 22.03
N TRP A 200 21.44 24.27 21.12
CA TRP A 200 21.30 23.37 19.98
C TRP A 200 22.37 22.28 20.04
N ARG A 201 21.96 21.02 20.14
CA ARG A 201 22.83 19.85 20.12
C ARG A 201 22.69 19.11 18.80
N ILE A 202 23.81 18.93 18.11
CA ILE A 202 23.92 18.22 16.83
C ILE A 202 24.60 16.87 17.08
N VAL A 203 23.87 15.80 16.87
CA VAL A 203 24.33 14.41 16.96
C VAL A 203 24.39 13.81 15.55
N GLY A 204 25.53 13.25 15.19
CA GLY A 204 25.80 12.59 13.90
C GLY A 204 27.17 12.93 13.34
N ALA A 205 27.61 12.13 12.36
CA ALA A 205 28.93 12.29 11.74
C ALA A 205 29.08 13.62 11.00
N ALA A 206 30.27 14.20 11.13
CA ALA A 206 30.73 15.42 10.45
C ALA A 206 31.77 15.15 9.35
N ASP A 207 32.14 13.88 9.13
CA ASP A 207 33.17 13.46 8.19
C ASP A 207 32.61 12.88 6.88
N ARG A 208 31.30 12.61 6.81
CA ARG A 208 30.62 12.12 5.59
C ARG A 208 30.63 13.14 4.44
N ASP A 209 30.60 14.43 4.79
CA ASP A 209 30.79 15.54 3.87
C ASP A 209 31.57 16.65 4.60
N LEU A 210 32.90 16.61 4.43
CA LEU A 210 33.82 17.55 5.07
C LEU A 210 33.56 18.99 4.63
N ALA A 211 33.14 19.20 3.38
CA ALA A 211 32.88 20.53 2.84
C ALA A 211 31.62 21.12 3.48
N CYS A 212 30.52 20.36 3.51
CA CYS A 212 29.28 20.77 4.16
C CYS A 212 29.48 21.04 5.66
N SER A 213 30.26 20.19 6.34
CA SER A 213 30.56 20.36 7.76
C SER A 213 31.42 21.58 8.06
N ALA A 214 32.42 21.86 7.22
CA ALA A 214 33.23 23.08 7.34
C ALA A 214 32.40 24.34 7.07
N GLU A 215 31.52 24.30 6.06
CA GLU A 215 30.62 25.41 5.73
C GLU A 215 29.64 25.70 6.88
N LEU A 216 29.05 24.66 7.48
CA LEU A 216 28.16 24.82 8.63
C LEU A 216 28.87 25.47 9.82
N ARG A 217 30.10 25.05 10.15
CA ARG A 217 30.89 25.63 11.25
C ARG A 217 31.18 27.11 10.99
N ARG A 218 31.63 27.45 9.77
CA ARG A 218 31.88 28.85 9.37
C ARG A 218 30.60 29.69 9.43
N LEU A 219 29.46 29.14 9.02
CA LEU A 219 28.17 29.81 9.11
C LEU A 219 27.77 30.08 10.57
N ILE A 220 27.90 29.10 11.46
CA ILE A 220 27.60 29.24 12.89
C ILE A 220 28.48 30.31 13.55
N GLU A 221 29.76 30.37 13.19
CA GLU A 221 30.69 31.42 13.64
C GLU A 221 30.28 32.80 13.11
N ALA A 222 30.03 32.91 11.80
CA ALA A 222 29.60 34.17 11.18
C ALA A 222 28.26 34.70 11.72
N LEU A 223 27.36 33.81 12.14
CA LEU A 223 26.09 34.15 12.77
C LEU A 223 26.23 34.47 14.27
N GLY A 224 27.41 34.29 14.88
CA GLY A 224 27.66 34.60 16.28
C GLY A 224 26.95 33.67 17.28
N ILE A 225 26.45 32.52 16.84
CA ILE A 225 25.68 31.58 17.69
C ILE A 225 26.51 30.42 18.24
N GLY A 226 27.82 30.35 17.94
CA GLY A 226 28.68 29.22 18.30
C GLY A 226 28.66 28.85 19.78
N GLY A 227 28.57 29.82 20.70
CA GLY A 227 28.49 29.57 22.14
C GLY A 227 27.21 28.86 22.61
N ARG A 228 26.20 28.70 21.72
CA ARG A 228 24.92 28.01 21.98
C ARG A 228 24.80 26.66 21.26
N VAL A 229 25.80 26.28 20.45
CA VAL A 229 25.78 25.07 19.62
C VAL A 229 26.79 24.04 20.11
N GLU A 230 26.35 22.81 20.29
CA GLU A 230 27.16 21.66 20.68
C GLU A 230 27.20 20.65 19.52
N PHE A 231 28.42 20.34 19.04
CA PHE A 231 28.65 19.24 18.10
C PHE A 231 29.03 17.99 18.90
N ALA A 232 28.07 17.09 19.12
CA ALA A 232 28.27 15.88 19.90
C ALA A 232 28.93 14.73 19.12
N GLY A 233 28.97 14.82 17.78
CA GLY A 233 29.49 13.77 16.92
C GLY A 233 28.58 12.55 16.85
N GLU A 234 29.10 11.41 16.37
CA GLU A 234 28.39 10.13 16.44
C GLU A 234 28.37 9.63 17.90
N LEU A 235 27.20 9.21 18.38
CA LEU A 235 27.01 8.75 19.76
C LEU A 235 26.62 7.26 19.78
N GLY A 236 27.06 6.54 20.81
CA GLY A 236 26.59 5.19 21.07
C GLY A 236 25.13 5.17 21.53
N ALA A 237 24.50 3.99 21.55
CA ALA A 237 23.06 3.85 21.85
C ALA A 237 22.64 4.47 23.21
N ALA A 238 23.45 4.30 24.26
CA ALA A 238 23.16 4.85 25.58
C ALA A 238 23.27 6.39 25.62
N GLU A 239 24.29 6.94 24.98
CA GLU A 239 24.52 8.39 24.90
C GLU A 239 23.46 9.06 24.02
N LEU A 240 23.07 8.43 22.91
CA LEU A 240 21.98 8.88 22.06
C LEU A 240 20.65 8.87 22.82
N ALA A 241 20.37 7.82 23.59
CA ALA A 241 19.18 7.77 24.44
C ALA A 241 19.18 8.90 25.49
N ALA A 242 20.32 9.19 26.11
CA ALA A 242 20.47 10.32 27.03
C ALA A 242 20.28 11.66 26.33
N ALA A 243 20.81 11.83 25.11
CA ALA A 243 20.63 13.02 24.31
C ALA A 243 19.14 13.29 24.03
N TYR A 244 18.39 12.28 23.59
CA TYR A 244 16.94 12.40 23.41
C TYR A 244 16.19 12.67 24.72
N ALA A 245 16.55 12.00 25.83
CA ALA A 245 15.88 12.18 27.12
C ALA A 245 16.08 13.59 27.70
N SER A 246 17.23 14.21 27.41
CA SER A 246 17.57 15.57 27.83
C SER A 246 17.10 16.68 26.88
N ALA A 247 16.50 16.32 25.74
CA ALA A 247 16.01 17.28 24.76
C ALA A 247 14.61 17.80 25.13
N ASP A 248 14.30 19.00 24.63
CA ASP A 248 13.01 19.65 24.79
C ASP A 248 12.23 19.76 23.48
N LEU A 249 12.96 19.76 22.37
CA LEU A 249 12.48 19.94 21.01
C LEU A 249 13.39 19.14 20.07
N PHE A 250 12.84 18.59 19.00
CA PHE A 250 13.60 18.01 17.91
C PHE A 250 13.44 18.87 16.66
N ALA A 251 14.56 19.23 16.01
CA ALA A 251 14.52 20.00 14.77
C ALA A 251 15.44 19.38 13.72
N LEU A 252 14.87 19.04 12.58
CA LEU A 252 15.61 18.54 11.42
C LEU A 252 14.86 18.97 10.15
N PRO A 253 15.20 20.13 9.56
CA PRO A 253 14.52 20.69 8.40
C PRO A 253 15.09 20.11 7.09
N SER A 254 15.15 18.78 7.00
CA SER A 254 15.64 18.07 5.82
C SER A 254 14.94 18.55 4.56
N ARG A 255 15.69 18.64 3.45
CA ARG A 255 15.15 18.97 2.12
C ARG A 255 14.29 17.82 1.57
N PHE A 256 14.67 16.60 1.92
CA PHE A 256 14.03 15.37 1.48
C PHE A 256 14.42 14.18 2.38
N GLU A 257 13.45 13.36 2.73
CA GLU A 257 13.59 12.06 3.40
C GLU A 257 12.68 11.02 2.73
N GLY A 258 13.10 9.74 2.75
CA GLY A 258 12.23 8.63 2.36
C GLY A 258 11.18 8.28 3.44
N TYR A 259 11.49 8.49 4.71
CA TYR A 259 10.58 8.25 5.85
C TYR A 259 10.83 9.22 7.01
N GLY A 260 12.10 9.36 7.43
CA GLY A 260 12.48 10.22 8.55
C GLY A 260 12.50 9.50 9.91
N MET A 261 13.35 8.46 10.04
CA MET A 261 13.47 7.68 11.28
C MET A 261 13.77 8.53 12.51
N ALA A 262 14.61 9.56 12.38
CA ALA A 262 14.92 10.45 13.50
C ALA A 262 13.70 11.29 13.96
N TRP A 263 12.79 11.65 13.05
CA TRP A 263 11.50 12.26 13.43
C TRP A 263 10.63 11.25 14.19
N ALA A 264 10.53 10.02 13.70
CA ALA A 264 9.76 8.96 14.36
C ALA A 264 10.31 8.64 15.76
N GLU A 265 11.64 8.58 15.91
CA GLU A 265 12.33 8.40 17.20
C GLU A 265 12.07 9.54 18.19
N ALA A 266 12.02 10.78 17.70
CA ALA A 266 11.71 11.96 18.50
C ALA A 266 10.25 11.93 18.98
N LEU A 267 9.31 11.66 18.06
CA LEU A 267 7.89 11.49 18.36
C LEU A 267 7.67 10.36 19.38
N ALA A 268 8.36 9.22 19.21
CA ALA A 268 8.31 8.08 20.12
C ALA A 268 8.76 8.40 21.55
N ARG A 269 9.46 9.54 21.76
CA ARG A 269 9.90 10.04 23.07
C ARG A 269 9.10 11.27 23.52
N GLY A 270 8.08 11.67 22.76
CA GLY A 270 7.23 12.80 23.09
C GLY A 270 7.90 14.16 22.88
N LEU A 271 8.92 14.24 22.02
CA LEU A 271 9.51 15.53 21.65
C LEU A 271 8.65 16.23 20.60
N PRO A 272 8.35 17.53 20.76
CA PRO A 272 7.82 18.33 19.66
C PRO A 272 8.80 18.36 18.49
N VAL A 273 8.30 18.18 17.27
CA VAL A 273 9.14 18.06 16.07
C VAL A 273 8.95 19.25 15.13
N VAL A 274 10.04 19.90 14.74
CA VAL A 274 10.05 20.86 13.62
C VAL A 274 10.80 20.24 12.45
N ALA A 275 10.05 19.84 11.42
CA ALA A 275 10.55 19.09 10.27
C ALA A 275 10.56 19.97 9.00
N GLY A 276 11.16 19.43 7.93
CA GLY A 276 11.02 20.00 6.59
C GLY A 276 9.57 19.95 6.09
N ASP A 277 9.33 20.45 4.88
CA ASP A 277 8.02 20.50 4.23
C ASP A 277 7.85 19.44 3.12
N ASP A 278 8.57 18.32 3.23
CA ASP A 278 8.45 17.22 2.27
C ASP A 278 7.30 16.25 2.62
N ALA A 279 6.98 15.37 1.66
CA ALA A 279 5.87 14.43 1.79
C ALA A 279 6.06 13.45 2.97
N ALA A 280 7.31 13.06 3.27
CA ALA A 280 7.61 12.19 4.39
C ALA A 280 7.33 12.88 5.74
N ALA A 281 7.76 14.14 5.91
CA ALA A 281 7.42 14.93 7.08
C ALA A 281 5.90 15.09 7.23
N ALA A 282 5.21 15.45 6.14
CA ALA A 282 3.76 15.65 6.13
C ALA A 282 2.98 14.39 6.56
N ALA A 283 3.45 13.21 6.19
CA ALA A 283 2.82 11.94 6.56
C ALA A 283 3.16 11.50 8.00
N LEU A 284 4.35 11.82 8.50
CA LEU A 284 4.87 11.29 9.77
C LEU A 284 4.66 12.22 10.97
N VAL A 285 4.74 13.54 10.78
CA VAL A 285 4.69 14.51 11.88
C VAL A 285 3.31 15.18 11.91
N PRO A 286 2.44 14.91 12.90
CA PRO A 286 1.14 15.57 12.95
C PRO A 286 1.30 17.04 13.35
N ALA A 287 0.48 17.93 12.77
CA ALA A 287 0.54 19.37 13.03
C ALA A 287 0.37 19.73 14.53
N ALA A 288 -0.33 18.90 15.30
CA ALA A 288 -0.46 19.09 16.75
C ALA A 288 0.83 18.81 17.52
N ALA A 289 1.72 17.96 17.00
CA ALA A 289 3.00 17.60 17.64
C ALA A 289 4.17 18.49 17.20
N GLY A 290 3.95 19.45 16.31
CA GLY A 290 5.07 20.05 15.60
C GLY A 290 4.73 21.09 14.55
N ALA A 291 5.63 21.23 13.57
CA ALA A 291 5.44 22.07 12.40
C ALA A 291 6.26 21.56 11.21
N HIS A 292 5.74 21.77 10.00
CA HIS A 292 6.44 21.57 8.73
C HIS A 292 6.82 22.94 8.17
N VAL A 293 8.10 23.13 7.83
CA VAL A 293 8.61 24.46 7.49
C VAL A 293 9.52 24.45 6.26
N GLY A 294 9.10 25.16 5.21
CA GLY A 294 9.85 25.32 3.96
C GLY A 294 10.84 26.48 3.94
N SER A 295 10.70 27.46 4.84
CA SER A 295 11.51 28.68 4.86
C SER A 295 12.20 28.91 6.20
N VAL A 296 13.27 29.72 6.19
CA VAL A 296 13.99 30.13 7.41
C VAL A 296 13.07 30.92 8.34
N ASP A 297 12.19 31.78 7.79
CA ASP A 297 11.21 32.56 8.54
C ASP A 297 10.20 31.66 9.27
N ALA A 298 9.61 30.70 8.55
CA ALA A 298 8.66 29.76 9.14
C ALA A 298 9.32 28.88 10.21
N LEU A 299 10.55 28.42 9.96
CA LEU A 299 11.34 27.66 10.93
C LEU A 299 11.63 28.48 12.19
N ALA A 300 12.06 29.74 12.06
CA ALA A 300 12.30 30.63 13.19
C ALA A 300 11.02 30.91 13.99
N ALA A 301 9.89 31.13 13.32
CA ALA A 301 8.59 31.34 13.98
C ALA A 301 8.13 30.11 14.76
N ALA A 302 8.24 28.91 14.16
CA ALA A 302 7.88 27.66 14.81
C ALA A 302 8.76 27.38 16.04
N LEU A 303 10.08 27.55 15.90
CA LEU A 303 11.03 27.42 17.00
C LEU A 303 10.78 28.43 18.11
N ARG A 304 10.56 29.71 17.77
CA ARG A 304 10.26 30.75 18.77
C ARG A 304 9.04 30.37 19.60
N ARG A 305 7.94 29.96 18.95
CA ARG A 305 6.73 29.51 19.65
C ARG A 305 7.06 28.39 20.64
N LEU A 306 7.75 27.35 20.19
CA LEU A 306 8.03 26.18 21.02
C LEU A 306 9.11 26.42 22.09
N ILE A 307 10.02 27.39 21.92
CA ILE A 307 11.03 27.75 22.91
C ILE A 307 10.43 28.68 23.98
N ALA A 308 9.75 29.75 23.54
CA ALA A 308 9.30 30.85 24.39
C ALA A 308 7.97 30.57 25.12
N ASP A 309 7.15 29.64 24.63
CA ASP A 309 5.88 29.26 25.23
C ASP A 309 5.94 27.82 25.79
N PRO A 310 6.12 27.65 27.11
CA PRO A 310 6.16 26.33 27.75
C PRO A 310 4.85 25.56 27.63
N GLU A 311 3.70 26.23 27.53
CA GLU A 311 2.40 25.59 27.40
C GLU A 311 2.23 25.03 25.98
N ALA A 312 2.56 25.82 24.95
CA ALA A 312 2.59 25.33 23.57
C ALA A 312 3.58 24.16 23.40
N ARG A 313 4.75 24.24 24.04
CA ARG A 313 5.72 23.14 24.04
C ARG A 313 5.17 21.88 24.71
N ARG A 314 4.52 22.02 25.87
CA ARG A 314 3.91 20.90 26.60
C ARG A 314 2.81 20.25 25.78
N ALA A 315 1.90 21.04 25.21
CA ALA A 315 0.82 20.55 24.36
C ALA A 315 1.35 19.77 23.14
N ALA A 316 2.37 20.30 22.46
CA ALA A 316 2.99 19.61 21.34
C ALA A 316 3.72 18.32 21.79
N ALA A 317 4.33 18.32 22.97
CA ALA A 317 4.99 17.14 23.54
C ALA A 317 3.97 16.05 23.92
N ASP A 318 2.80 16.44 24.44
CA ASP A 318 1.69 15.53 24.72
C ASP A 318 1.12 14.93 23.43
N ALA A 319 0.94 15.74 22.39
CA ALA A 319 0.50 15.28 21.08
C ALA A 319 1.51 14.33 20.42
N ALA A 320 2.82 14.64 20.49
CA ALA A 320 3.89 13.76 20.02
C ALA A 320 3.84 12.40 20.73
N TRP A 321 3.71 12.41 22.06
CA TRP A 321 3.65 11.20 22.87
C TRP A 321 2.39 10.37 22.59
N ALA A 322 1.24 11.01 22.36
CA ALA A 322 0.03 10.32 21.95
C ALA A 322 0.17 9.69 20.55
N HIS A 323 0.79 10.41 19.61
CA HIS A 323 1.04 9.92 18.26
C HIS A 323 2.05 8.75 18.22
N ALA A 324 2.96 8.66 19.19
CA ALA A 324 3.90 7.53 19.28
C ALA A 324 3.22 6.15 19.27
N ALA A 325 1.98 6.05 19.76
CA ALA A 325 1.22 4.80 19.77
C ALA A 325 0.78 4.35 18.36
N THR A 326 0.71 5.26 17.39
CA THR A 326 0.34 4.94 16.00
C THR A 326 1.55 4.60 15.13
N LEU A 327 2.77 4.83 15.64
CA LEU A 327 4.00 4.53 14.91
C LEU A 327 4.22 3.01 14.83
N PRO A 328 4.71 2.51 13.69
CA PRO A 328 4.99 1.09 13.49
C PRO A 328 6.09 0.62 14.44
N ARG A 329 6.01 -0.65 14.86
CA ARG A 329 7.07 -1.35 15.59
C ARG A 329 7.92 -2.18 14.62
N TRP A 330 9.17 -2.44 14.98
CA TRP A 330 10.09 -3.22 14.15
C TRP A 330 9.55 -4.62 13.82
N ALA A 331 8.80 -5.22 14.74
CA ALA A 331 8.06 -6.45 14.48
C ALA A 331 7.06 -6.30 13.31
N GLN A 332 6.33 -5.20 13.21
CA GLN A 332 5.40 -4.97 12.09
C GLN A 332 6.16 -4.80 10.76
N THR A 333 7.32 -4.13 10.78
CA THR A 333 8.22 -4.04 9.62
C THR A 333 8.67 -5.43 9.16
N ALA A 334 9.12 -6.29 10.07
CA ALA A 334 9.58 -7.64 9.75
C ALA A 334 8.48 -8.54 9.19
N ASN A 335 7.21 -8.36 9.59
CA ASN A 335 6.08 -9.08 8.99
C ASN A 335 6.00 -8.83 7.48
N VAL A 336 6.35 -7.63 7.01
CA VAL A 336 6.34 -7.31 5.58
C VAL A 336 7.38 -8.13 4.81
N PHE A 337 8.54 -8.37 5.42
CA PHE A 337 9.59 -9.21 4.83
C PHE A 337 9.21 -10.69 4.85
N GLU A 338 8.54 -11.17 5.89
CA GLU A 338 8.10 -12.57 5.97
C GLU A 338 7.08 -12.92 4.89
N ARG A 339 6.24 -11.97 4.46
CA ARG A 339 5.36 -12.15 3.29
C ARG A 339 6.10 -12.50 2.02
N LEU A 340 7.40 -12.15 1.90
CA LEU A 340 8.24 -12.55 0.76
C LEU A 340 8.51 -14.06 0.73
N LEU A 341 8.55 -14.70 1.91
CA LEU A 341 8.83 -16.14 2.04
C LEU A 341 7.58 -17.00 1.87
N GLU A 342 6.42 -16.45 2.20
CA GLU A 342 5.13 -17.10 1.97
C GLU A 342 4.78 -17.14 0.48
N GLN A 343 5.53 -16.43 -0.37
CA GLN A 343 5.20 -16.16 -1.78
C GLN A 343 6.45 -16.21 -2.68
N PRO A 344 6.92 -17.42 -3.03
CA PRO A 344 8.13 -17.63 -3.85
C PRO A 344 7.96 -17.32 -5.35
N ASP A 345 6.82 -16.77 -5.78
CA ASP A 345 6.53 -16.39 -7.17
C ASP A 345 5.84 -15.01 -7.19
N ALA A 346 6.26 -14.13 -8.10
CA ALA A 346 5.69 -12.79 -8.30
C ALA A 346 4.20 -12.81 -8.69
N SER A 347 3.72 -13.89 -9.34
CA SER A 347 2.31 -14.10 -9.67
C SER A 347 1.42 -14.29 -8.43
N ALA A 348 1.95 -14.90 -7.36
CA ALA A 348 1.27 -15.10 -6.08
C ALA A 348 1.25 -13.85 -5.17
N ARG A 349 1.94 -12.75 -5.56
CA ARG A 349 1.97 -11.50 -4.78
C ARG A 349 0.78 -10.60 -5.11
N VAL A 350 0.32 -10.62 -6.36
CA VAL A 350 -0.96 -10.00 -6.82
C VAL A 350 -2.15 -10.68 -6.14
N GLU A 351 -2.06 -12.00 -5.97
CA GLU A 351 -3.03 -12.89 -5.33
C GLU A 351 -3.54 -12.38 -3.95
N ASN A 352 -2.70 -11.71 -3.14
CA ASN A 352 -3.01 -11.42 -1.73
C ASN A 352 -3.66 -10.05 -1.47
N PHE A 353 -3.56 -9.08 -2.40
CA PHE A 353 -4.20 -7.77 -2.24
C PHE A 353 -5.68 -7.79 -2.67
N GLU A 354 -5.93 -8.42 -3.83
CA GLU A 354 -7.26 -8.75 -4.36
C GLU A 354 -7.96 -9.75 -3.43
N ALA A 355 -7.34 -10.88 -3.08
CA ALA A 355 -7.93 -11.83 -2.13
C ALA A 355 -8.25 -11.20 -0.77
N GLY A 356 -7.36 -10.36 -0.22
CA GLY A 356 -7.62 -9.65 1.03
C GLY A 356 -8.76 -8.64 0.94
N TRP A 357 -9.02 -8.04 -0.23
CA TRP A 357 -10.24 -7.24 -0.47
C TRP A 357 -11.47 -8.13 -0.57
N LEU A 358 -11.42 -9.20 -1.37
CA LEU A 358 -12.50 -10.14 -1.61
C LEU A 358 -12.95 -10.82 -0.30
N ASP A 359 -12.02 -11.18 0.58
CA ASP A 359 -12.32 -11.77 1.88
C ASP A 359 -12.97 -10.76 2.85
N LEU A 360 -12.56 -9.48 2.82
CA LEU A 360 -13.16 -8.43 3.65
C LEU A 360 -14.61 -8.12 3.25
N ARG A 361 -14.94 -8.16 1.95
CA ARG A 361 -16.27 -7.84 1.42
C ARG A 361 -17.27 -8.99 1.47
N GLU A 362 -16.81 -10.24 1.62
CA GLU A 362 -17.65 -11.44 1.51
C GLU A 362 -18.90 -11.39 2.39
N ARG A 363 -18.76 -10.98 3.65
CA ARG A 363 -19.92 -10.84 4.56
C ARG A 363 -20.94 -9.82 4.05
N ALA A 364 -20.47 -8.68 3.54
CA ALA A 364 -21.35 -7.63 2.99
C ALA A 364 -22.02 -8.10 1.69
N ASP A 365 -21.30 -8.80 0.84
CA ASP A 365 -21.83 -9.43 -0.38
C ASP A 365 -22.94 -10.43 -0.07
N HIS A 366 -22.72 -11.29 0.93
CA HIS A 366 -23.69 -12.31 1.35
C HIS A 366 -24.89 -11.71 2.08
N ALA A 367 -24.78 -10.51 2.64
CA ALA A 367 -25.92 -9.81 3.26
C ALA A 367 -26.77 -9.07 2.21
N ALA A 368 -26.16 -8.62 1.11
CA ALA A 368 -26.79 -7.75 0.12
C ALA A 368 -27.47 -8.52 -1.02
N TRP A 369 -28.50 -9.33 -0.71
CA TRP A 369 -29.28 -10.03 -1.73
C TRP A 369 -30.52 -9.24 -2.16
N ALA A 370 -30.74 -9.13 -3.47
CA ALA A 370 -32.06 -8.77 -3.97
C ALA A 370 -33.04 -9.94 -3.80
N HIS A 371 -34.13 -9.70 -3.08
CA HIS A 371 -35.07 -10.76 -2.70
C HIS A 371 -35.77 -11.40 -3.90
N ALA A 372 -36.24 -10.61 -4.86
CA ALA A 372 -37.01 -11.11 -6.00
C ALA A 372 -36.17 -11.96 -6.98
N PRO A 373 -35.00 -11.50 -7.46
CA PRO A 373 -34.13 -12.33 -8.30
C PRO A 373 -33.71 -13.64 -7.62
N LEU A 374 -33.32 -13.60 -6.33
CA LEU A 374 -32.93 -14.80 -5.59
C LEU A 374 -34.09 -15.79 -5.41
N ALA A 375 -35.29 -15.30 -5.09
CA ALA A 375 -36.49 -16.14 -4.99
C ALA A 375 -36.79 -16.83 -6.32
N ARG A 376 -36.56 -16.15 -7.45
CA ARG A 376 -36.72 -16.73 -8.78
C ARG A 376 -35.64 -17.77 -9.08
N VAL A 377 -34.38 -17.53 -8.73
CA VAL A 377 -33.30 -18.54 -8.83
C VAL A 377 -33.69 -19.82 -8.08
N ARG A 378 -34.16 -19.69 -6.83
CA ARG A 378 -34.62 -20.83 -6.02
C ARG A 378 -35.77 -21.59 -6.68
N THR A 379 -36.71 -20.87 -7.30
CA THR A 379 -37.86 -21.47 -7.98
C THR A 379 -37.45 -22.25 -9.23
N VAL A 380 -36.49 -21.73 -10.01
CA VAL A 380 -36.08 -22.31 -11.30
C VAL A 380 -35.07 -23.44 -11.14
N PHE A 381 -34.13 -23.30 -10.20
CA PHE A 381 -32.99 -24.21 -10.06
C PHE A 381 -32.98 -25.02 -8.76
N GLY A 382 -33.68 -24.57 -7.71
CA GLY A 382 -33.64 -25.20 -6.38
C GLY A 382 -34.27 -26.60 -6.33
N SER A 383 -35.25 -26.88 -7.19
CA SER A 383 -35.89 -28.20 -7.28
C SER A 383 -35.23 -29.15 -8.29
N ARG A 384 -34.20 -28.70 -9.02
CA ARG A 384 -33.53 -29.55 -10.01
C ARG A 384 -32.66 -30.58 -9.29
N PRO A 385 -32.66 -31.86 -9.72
CA PRO A 385 -31.86 -32.90 -9.07
C PRO A 385 -30.35 -32.71 -9.29
N THR A 386 -29.98 -32.02 -10.37
CA THR A 386 -28.61 -31.66 -10.76
C THR A 386 -28.63 -30.27 -11.38
N VAL A 387 -27.63 -29.43 -11.09
CA VAL A 387 -27.46 -28.09 -11.71
C VAL A 387 -25.99 -27.87 -12.05
N SER A 388 -25.70 -27.46 -13.29
CA SER A 388 -24.37 -26.95 -13.66
C SER A 388 -24.32 -25.42 -13.65
N VAL A 389 -23.29 -24.84 -13.05
CA VAL A 389 -23.11 -23.39 -12.92
C VAL A 389 -21.73 -22.99 -13.42
N ALA A 390 -21.64 -21.92 -14.20
CA ALA A 390 -20.38 -21.29 -14.57
C ALA A 390 -20.32 -19.88 -13.98
N ASP A 391 -19.30 -19.61 -13.16
CA ASP A 391 -19.14 -18.32 -12.45
C ASP A 391 -18.02 -17.50 -13.09
N LEU A 392 -18.37 -16.39 -13.72
CA LEU A 392 -17.46 -15.50 -14.43
C LEU A 392 -16.86 -14.48 -13.46
N GLY A 393 -15.53 -14.32 -13.48
CA GLY A 393 -14.83 -13.47 -12.51
C GLY A 393 -15.00 -14.03 -11.09
N ALA A 394 -14.79 -15.34 -10.95
CA ALA A 394 -15.12 -16.10 -9.75
C ALA A 394 -14.37 -15.63 -8.49
N GLY A 395 -13.21 -14.97 -8.66
CA GLY A 395 -12.41 -14.44 -7.55
C GLY A 395 -12.13 -15.50 -6.48
N SER A 396 -12.55 -15.25 -5.24
CA SER A 396 -12.34 -16.17 -4.11
C SER A 396 -13.36 -17.33 -4.04
N GLY A 397 -14.27 -17.47 -5.01
CA GLY A 397 -15.34 -18.46 -5.00
C GLY A 397 -16.49 -18.14 -4.04
N SER A 398 -16.69 -16.84 -3.74
CA SER A 398 -17.73 -16.35 -2.82
C SER A 398 -19.15 -16.66 -3.32
N THR A 399 -19.41 -16.51 -4.63
CA THR A 399 -20.71 -16.79 -5.24
C THR A 399 -21.17 -18.23 -4.98
N LEU A 400 -20.26 -19.21 -5.13
CA LEU A 400 -20.55 -20.62 -4.84
C LEU A 400 -20.95 -20.80 -3.38
N ARG A 401 -20.16 -20.27 -2.45
CA ARG A 401 -20.44 -20.37 -1.01
C ARG A 401 -21.79 -19.75 -0.64
N ALA A 402 -22.17 -18.68 -1.31
CA ALA A 402 -23.41 -17.95 -1.06
C ALA A 402 -24.63 -18.59 -1.73
N LEU A 403 -24.49 -19.09 -2.96
CA LEU A 403 -25.61 -19.52 -3.80
C LEU A 403 -25.91 -21.03 -3.71
N SER A 404 -24.93 -21.86 -3.34
CA SER A 404 -25.08 -23.32 -3.31
C SER A 404 -26.26 -23.80 -2.45
N GLU A 405 -26.64 -23.06 -1.40
CA GLU A 405 -27.80 -23.40 -0.56
C GLU A 405 -29.15 -23.24 -1.27
N HIS A 406 -29.19 -22.43 -2.32
CA HIS A 406 -30.38 -22.09 -3.09
C HIS A 406 -30.60 -22.96 -4.33
N LEU A 407 -29.64 -23.83 -4.64
CA LEU A 407 -29.67 -24.74 -5.79
C LEU A 407 -29.95 -26.17 -5.35
N GLY A 408 -30.18 -27.04 -6.34
CA GLY A 408 -30.38 -28.47 -6.16
C GLY A 408 -29.24 -29.19 -5.40
N PRO A 409 -29.48 -30.44 -4.95
CA PRO A 409 -28.56 -31.14 -4.05
C PRO A 409 -27.26 -31.59 -4.72
N ARG A 410 -27.24 -31.77 -6.04
CA ARG A 410 -26.02 -32.12 -6.79
C ARG A 410 -25.65 -31.00 -7.74
N GLN A 411 -24.44 -30.49 -7.62
CA GLN A 411 -24.01 -29.28 -8.31
C GLN A 411 -22.67 -29.52 -9.01
N SER A 412 -22.52 -28.95 -10.20
CA SER A 412 -21.23 -28.88 -10.91
C SER A 412 -20.92 -27.42 -11.18
N TRP A 413 -19.89 -26.88 -10.54
CA TRP A 413 -19.46 -25.50 -10.69
C TRP A 413 -18.18 -25.42 -11.51
N THR A 414 -18.12 -24.46 -12.43
CA THR A 414 -16.86 -24.04 -13.07
C THR A 414 -16.58 -22.60 -12.64
N LEU A 415 -15.52 -22.41 -11.84
CA LEU A 415 -15.06 -21.09 -11.41
C LEU A 415 -14.07 -20.59 -12.46
N ILE A 416 -14.40 -19.47 -13.11
CA ILE A 416 -13.66 -18.92 -14.23
C ILE A 416 -13.07 -17.58 -13.82
N ASP A 417 -11.75 -17.47 -13.90
CA ASP A 417 -11.02 -16.23 -13.67
C ASP A 417 -9.79 -16.15 -14.57
N HIS A 418 -9.35 -14.96 -14.95
CA HIS A 418 -8.12 -14.79 -15.70
C HIS A 418 -6.88 -15.04 -14.82
N ASP A 419 -7.01 -14.87 -13.51
CA ASP A 419 -5.92 -15.01 -12.55
C ASP A 419 -5.90 -16.43 -11.95
N PRO A 420 -4.90 -17.28 -12.32
CA PRO A 420 -4.75 -18.62 -11.74
C PRO A 420 -4.55 -18.60 -10.22
N ALA A 421 -4.05 -17.48 -9.70
CA ALA A 421 -3.77 -17.29 -8.29
C ALA A 421 -5.09 -17.14 -7.50
N LEU A 422 -6.03 -16.32 -7.98
CA LEU A 422 -7.38 -16.24 -7.40
C LEU A 422 -8.09 -17.59 -7.43
N LEU A 423 -7.93 -18.38 -8.50
CA LEU A 423 -8.49 -19.74 -8.57
C LEU A 423 -7.87 -20.68 -7.52
N ALA A 424 -6.56 -20.60 -7.28
CA ALA A 424 -5.89 -21.34 -6.22
C ALA A 424 -6.38 -20.90 -4.83
N HIS A 425 -6.61 -19.61 -4.61
CA HIS A 425 -7.22 -19.09 -3.38
C HIS A 425 -8.64 -19.60 -3.18
N ALA A 426 -9.47 -19.55 -4.22
CA ALA A 426 -10.82 -20.10 -4.20
C ALA A 426 -10.82 -21.59 -3.83
N ARG A 427 -9.90 -22.38 -4.40
CA ARG A 427 -9.72 -23.81 -4.06
C ARG A 427 -9.47 -24.03 -2.58
N ARG A 428 -8.59 -23.23 -1.96
CA ARG A 428 -8.30 -23.31 -0.52
C ARG A 428 -9.53 -22.94 0.31
N ARG A 429 -10.12 -21.77 0.04
CA ARG A 429 -11.30 -21.25 0.77
C ARG A 429 -12.48 -22.22 0.71
N LEU A 430 -12.72 -22.84 -0.45
CA LEU A 430 -13.79 -23.82 -0.63
C LEU A 430 -13.54 -25.12 0.12
N SER A 431 -12.29 -25.60 0.15
CA SER A 431 -11.90 -26.75 0.95
C SER A 431 -12.13 -26.51 2.44
N ASP A 432 -11.79 -25.32 2.93
CA ASP A 432 -11.98 -24.93 4.34
C ASP A 432 -13.46 -24.71 4.71
N TRP A 433 -14.27 -24.24 3.76
CA TRP A 433 -15.69 -23.95 3.97
C TRP A 433 -16.57 -25.20 3.96
N ALA A 434 -16.20 -26.21 3.17
CA ALA A 434 -16.95 -27.46 3.03
C ALA A 434 -16.84 -28.33 4.29
N ASP A 435 -17.85 -29.18 4.53
CA ASP A 435 -17.81 -30.15 5.63
C ASP A 435 -16.89 -31.35 5.30
N GLY A 436 -16.64 -31.56 4.01
CA GLY A 436 -15.61 -32.46 3.50
C GLY A 436 -15.17 -32.06 2.10
N ALA A 437 -13.88 -32.19 1.81
CA ALA A 437 -13.30 -31.88 0.51
C ALA A 437 -12.35 -33.00 0.09
N ALA A 438 -12.42 -33.40 -1.18
CA ALA A 438 -11.52 -34.35 -1.79
C ALA A 438 -11.07 -33.85 -3.16
N ASP A 439 -9.84 -34.18 -3.55
CA ASP A 439 -9.37 -33.90 -4.91
C ASP A 439 -10.14 -34.77 -5.91
N ALA A 440 -10.57 -34.13 -7.00
CA ALA A 440 -11.11 -34.79 -8.19
C ALA A 440 -10.23 -34.44 -9.38
N GLU A 441 -10.34 -35.20 -10.49
CA GLU A 441 -9.56 -34.95 -11.70
C GLU A 441 -9.77 -33.50 -12.19
N GLY A 442 -8.74 -32.66 -12.05
CA GLY A 442 -8.78 -31.24 -12.40
C GLY A 442 -9.62 -30.33 -11.49
N GLY A 443 -10.08 -30.79 -10.33
CA GLY A 443 -11.08 -30.07 -9.54
C GLY A 443 -11.16 -30.44 -8.05
N LEU A 444 -12.28 -30.12 -7.42
CA LEU A 444 -12.64 -30.51 -6.05
C LEU A 444 -14.00 -31.22 -6.05
N LEU A 445 -14.14 -32.21 -5.17
CA LEU A 445 -15.42 -32.74 -4.74
C LEU A 445 -15.68 -32.28 -3.31
N LEU A 446 -16.74 -31.50 -3.11
CA LEU A 446 -17.12 -30.92 -1.82
C LEU A 446 -18.42 -31.54 -1.31
N ARG A 447 -18.50 -31.71 0.00
CA ARG A 447 -19.72 -32.05 0.73
C ARG A 447 -20.08 -30.90 1.64
N LYS A 448 -21.32 -30.38 1.54
CA LYS A 448 -21.85 -29.34 2.42
C LYS A 448 -23.29 -29.67 2.83
N GLY A 449 -23.48 -30.10 4.07
CA GLY A 449 -24.72 -30.72 4.52
C GLY A 449 -25.07 -31.93 3.65
N GLU A 450 -26.26 -31.92 3.04
CA GLU A 450 -26.74 -32.96 2.12
C GLU A 450 -26.30 -32.74 0.66
N ARG A 451 -25.55 -31.68 0.38
CA ARG A 451 -25.15 -31.30 -0.99
C ARG A 451 -23.82 -31.91 -1.39
N GLU A 452 -23.75 -32.36 -2.63
CA GLU A 452 -22.55 -32.81 -3.31
C GLU A 452 -22.21 -31.83 -4.42
N ILE A 453 -21.04 -31.22 -4.36
CA ILE A 453 -20.64 -30.11 -5.23
C ILE A 453 -19.30 -30.46 -5.88
N THR A 454 -19.31 -30.71 -7.18
CA THR A 454 -18.09 -30.82 -7.97
C THR A 454 -17.68 -29.44 -8.46
N VAL A 455 -16.40 -29.09 -8.34
CA VAL A 455 -15.87 -27.78 -8.71
C VAL A 455 -14.69 -27.93 -9.65
N ALA A 456 -14.78 -27.34 -10.84
CA ALA A 456 -13.68 -27.16 -11.77
C ALA A 456 -13.17 -25.71 -11.70
N PHE A 457 -11.89 -25.53 -12.02
CA PHE A 457 -11.23 -24.22 -12.05
C PHE A 457 -10.70 -23.98 -13.46
N GLU A 458 -11.05 -22.84 -14.06
CA GLU A 458 -10.70 -22.52 -15.45
C GLU A 458 -10.03 -21.15 -15.52
N ALA A 459 -8.73 -21.15 -15.83
CA ALA A 459 -8.00 -19.92 -16.11
C ALA A 459 -8.33 -19.44 -17.52
N HIS A 460 -9.08 -18.34 -17.64
CA HIS A 460 -9.60 -17.87 -18.93
C HIS A 460 -9.65 -16.34 -19.03
N ASP A 461 -9.16 -15.82 -20.16
CA ASP A 461 -9.24 -14.39 -20.47
C ASP A 461 -10.62 -14.01 -21.01
N LEU A 462 -11.46 -13.50 -20.10
CA LEU A 462 -12.81 -13.03 -20.42
C LEU A 462 -12.81 -11.78 -21.30
N ALA A 463 -11.74 -10.97 -21.33
CA ALA A 463 -11.68 -9.78 -22.19
C ALA A 463 -11.57 -10.17 -23.66
N ALA A 464 -10.75 -11.20 -23.94
CA ALA A 464 -10.59 -11.78 -25.27
C ALA A 464 -11.80 -12.62 -25.69
N THR A 465 -12.28 -13.51 -24.81
CA THR A 465 -13.37 -14.45 -25.11
C THR A 465 -14.47 -14.35 -24.03
N PRO A 466 -15.52 -13.54 -24.26
CA PRO A 466 -16.50 -13.18 -23.23
C PRO A 466 -17.30 -14.35 -22.63
N LEU A 467 -17.54 -15.41 -23.41
CA LEU A 467 -18.31 -16.57 -22.99
C LEU A 467 -17.54 -17.86 -23.33
N PRO A 468 -16.80 -18.46 -22.38
CA PRO A 468 -16.13 -19.74 -22.59
C PRO A 468 -17.13 -20.88 -22.81
N ALA A 469 -16.67 -22.00 -23.39
CA ALA A 469 -17.52 -23.14 -23.71
C ALA A 469 -18.17 -23.78 -22.47
N SER A 470 -17.47 -23.75 -21.33
CA SER A 470 -18.00 -24.18 -20.03
C SER A 470 -19.22 -23.35 -19.60
N ALA A 471 -19.16 -22.02 -19.81
CA ALA A 471 -20.28 -21.13 -19.54
C ALA A 471 -21.42 -21.28 -20.57
N ALA A 472 -21.10 -21.44 -21.85
CA ALA A 472 -22.10 -21.65 -22.90
C ALA A 472 -22.91 -22.95 -22.74
N SER A 473 -22.39 -23.92 -21.99
CA SER A 473 -23.03 -25.22 -21.75
C SER A 473 -23.64 -25.40 -20.35
N ALA A 474 -23.47 -24.43 -19.45
CA ALA A 474 -24.01 -24.49 -18.09
C ALA A 474 -25.55 -24.36 -18.04
N ASP A 475 -26.18 -24.81 -16.96
CA ASP A 475 -27.60 -24.54 -16.70
C ASP A 475 -27.84 -23.08 -16.27
N LEU A 476 -26.83 -22.47 -15.62
CA LEU A 476 -26.85 -21.10 -15.12
C LEU A 476 -25.45 -20.48 -15.23
N VAL A 477 -25.36 -19.27 -15.77
CA VAL A 477 -24.17 -18.43 -15.71
C VAL A 477 -24.33 -17.44 -14.56
N THR A 478 -23.30 -17.25 -13.74
CA THR A 478 -23.26 -16.25 -12.67
C THR A 478 -22.10 -15.29 -12.86
N ALA A 479 -22.25 -14.07 -12.38
CA ALA A 479 -21.16 -13.10 -12.26
C ALA A 479 -21.50 -12.10 -11.16
N SER A 480 -20.55 -11.74 -10.31
CA SER A 480 -20.78 -10.85 -9.17
C SER A 480 -19.78 -9.70 -9.16
N ALA A 481 -20.27 -8.45 -9.10
CA ALA A 481 -19.44 -7.24 -9.17
C ALA A 481 -18.47 -7.22 -10.37
N PHE A 482 -18.96 -7.70 -11.51
CA PHE A 482 -18.18 -7.88 -12.74
C PHE A 482 -18.62 -6.92 -13.86
N PHE A 483 -19.94 -6.78 -14.07
CA PHE A 483 -20.46 -6.03 -15.23
C PHE A 483 -20.18 -4.52 -15.18
N ASP A 484 -19.97 -3.93 -14.00
CA ASP A 484 -19.55 -2.54 -13.89
C ASP A 484 -18.10 -2.30 -14.35
N LEU A 485 -17.33 -3.36 -14.61
CA LEU A 485 -15.96 -3.30 -15.14
C LEU A 485 -15.90 -3.36 -16.68
N VAL A 486 -16.99 -3.78 -17.36
CA VAL A 486 -16.94 -4.07 -18.79
C VAL A 486 -17.41 -2.89 -19.66
N GLY A 487 -16.83 -2.76 -20.85
CA GLY A 487 -17.25 -1.79 -21.83
C GLY A 487 -18.50 -2.19 -22.63
N ALA A 488 -19.10 -1.21 -23.31
CA ALA A 488 -20.32 -1.42 -24.10
C ALA A 488 -20.18 -2.49 -25.19
N GLU A 489 -19.08 -2.45 -25.95
CA GLU A 489 -18.81 -3.42 -27.03
C GLU A 489 -18.61 -4.84 -26.48
N TRP A 490 -17.94 -4.96 -25.34
CA TRP A 490 -17.78 -6.25 -24.68
C TRP A 490 -19.14 -6.81 -24.27
N LEU A 491 -19.99 -5.97 -23.67
CA LEU A 491 -21.32 -6.35 -23.20
C LEU A 491 -22.25 -6.75 -24.35
N ASP A 492 -22.15 -6.09 -25.52
CA ASP A 492 -22.88 -6.47 -26.74
C ASP A 492 -22.50 -7.88 -27.18
N ARG A 493 -21.19 -8.18 -27.27
CA ARG A 493 -20.71 -9.51 -27.65
C ARG A 493 -21.13 -10.58 -26.65
N PHE A 494 -20.96 -10.32 -25.36
CA PHE A 494 -21.35 -11.24 -24.30
C PHE A 494 -22.85 -11.55 -24.35
N SER A 495 -23.70 -10.53 -24.44
CA SER A 495 -25.16 -10.68 -24.47
C SER A 495 -25.60 -11.47 -25.70
N GLY A 496 -24.99 -11.21 -26.87
CA GLY A 496 -25.23 -11.96 -28.10
C GLY A 496 -24.87 -13.44 -27.96
N LEU A 497 -23.66 -13.75 -27.50
CA LEU A 497 -23.19 -15.13 -27.28
C LEU A 497 -24.06 -15.88 -26.27
N LEU A 498 -24.46 -15.21 -25.17
CA LEU A 498 -25.31 -15.80 -24.15
C LEU A 498 -26.72 -16.08 -24.69
N ALA A 499 -27.27 -15.17 -25.51
CA ALA A 499 -28.55 -15.34 -26.19
C ALA A 499 -28.51 -16.49 -27.20
N GLU A 500 -27.45 -16.58 -28.02
CA GLU A 500 -27.24 -17.69 -28.96
C GLU A 500 -27.15 -19.04 -28.24
N ALA A 501 -26.48 -19.09 -27.09
CA ALA A 501 -26.41 -20.30 -26.26
C ALA A 501 -27.71 -20.59 -25.48
N GLY A 502 -28.65 -19.62 -25.42
CA GLY A 502 -29.90 -19.72 -24.69
C GLY A 502 -29.68 -20.03 -23.21
N ARG A 503 -28.71 -19.37 -22.57
CA ARG A 503 -28.30 -19.65 -21.17
C ARG A 503 -28.84 -18.59 -20.21
N PRO A 504 -29.44 -19.01 -19.07
CA PRO A 504 -29.76 -18.09 -17.97
C PRO A 504 -28.53 -17.38 -17.41
N LEU A 505 -28.68 -16.11 -17.04
CA LEU A 505 -27.67 -15.33 -16.32
C LEU A 505 -28.23 -14.84 -14.99
N TYR A 506 -27.46 -15.01 -13.92
CA TYR A 506 -27.70 -14.35 -12.66
C TYR A 506 -26.53 -13.42 -12.32
N ALA A 507 -26.72 -12.14 -12.61
CA ALA A 507 -25.76 -11.07 -12.35
C ALA A 507 -26.02 -10.48 -10.97
N ARG A 508 -24.99 -10.39 -10.14
CA ARG A 508 -25.08 -9.82 -8.80
C ARG A 508 -24.17 -8.62 -8.62
N LEU A 509 -24.55 -7.77 -7.67
CA LEU A 509 -23.74 -6.67 -7.17
C LEU A 509 -23.18 -5.78 -8.28
N THR A 510 -23.98 -5.51 -9.32
CA THR A 510 -23.61 -4.54 -10.36
C THR A 510 -23.78 -3.14 -9.77
N TYR A 511 -22.68 -2.42 -9.57
CA TYR A 511 -22.70 -1.10 -8.92
C TYR A 511 -23.60 -0.11 -9.67
N ASP A 512 -24.42 0.66 -8.94
CA ASP A 512 -25.43 1.54 -9.54
C ASP A 512 -25.12 3.04 -9.45
N GLY A 513 -23.96 3.40 -8.89
CA GLY A 513 -23.51 4.78 -8.78
C GLY A 513 -23.86 5.49 -7.47
N ARG A 514 -24.57 4.85 -6.53
CA ARG A 514 -24.99 5.50 -5.28
C ARG A 514 -24.17 5.00 -4.09
N ASN A 515 -23.59 5.97 -3.39
CA ASN A 515 -23.02 5.80 -2.06
C ASN A 515 -23.70 6.79 -1.11
N ALA A 516 -24.00 6.36 0.11
CA ALA A 516 -24.49 7.23 1.18
C ALA A 516 -23.64 7.02 2.44
N PHE A 517 -23.33 8.12 3.11
CA PHE A 517 -22.44 8.13 4.27
C PHE A 517 -23.12 8.82 5.44
N LEU A 518 -23.13 8.17 6.60
CA LEU A 518 -23.57 8.76 7.86
C LEU A 518 -22.40 8.81 8.84
N PRO A 519 -22.19 9.94 9.55
CA PRO A 519 -22.88 11.22 9.40
C PRO A 519 -22.55 11.91 8.05
N ALA A 520 -23.46 12.74 7.54
CA ALA A 520 -23.26 13.43 6.26
C ALA A 520 -22.06 14.40 6.30
N HIS A 521 -21.40 14.60 5.15
CA HIS A 521 -20.31 15.55 4.97
C HIS A 521 -20.58 16.41 3.71
N PRO A 522 -20.26 17.72 3.70
CA PRO A 522 -20.53 18.58 2.54
C PRO A 522 -19.91 18.13 1.21
N LEU A 523 -18.87 17.29 1.27
CA LEU A 523 -18.18 16.73 0.09
C LEU A 523 -18.74 15.37 -0.39
N ASP A 524 -19.72 14.79 0.33
CA ASP A 524 -20.70 13.79 -0.13
C ASP A 524 -20.76 13.57 -1.65
N ASP A 525 -21.56 14.43 -2.25
CA ASP A 525 -21.98 14.29 -3.62
C ASP A 525 -20.82 14.53 -4.59
N ALA A 526 -19.89 15.44 -4.25
CA ALA A 526 -18.75 15.77 -5.08
C ALA A 526 -17.76 14.60 -5.18
N VAL A 527 -17.48 13.94 -4.05
CA VAL A 527 -16.61 12.75 -4.00
C VAL A 527 -17.29 11.58 -4.73
N ASN A 528 -18.57 11.34 -4.49
CA ASN A 528 -19.29 10.27 -5.20
C ASN A 528 -19.35 10.50 -6.72
N ALA A 529 -19.55 11.75 -7.16
CA ALA A 529 -19.55 12.09 -8.57
C ALA A 529 -18.16 11.90 -9.22
N ALA A 530 -17.09 12.27 -8.52
CA ALA A 530 -15.72 12.03 -8.98
C ALA A 530 -15.40 10.53 -9.06
N PHE A 531 -15.79 9.78 -8.03
CA PHE A 531 -15.68 8.32 -8.01
C PHE A 531 -16.40 7.68 -9.20
N ASN A 532 -17.66 8.03 -9.46
CA ASN A 532 -18.42 7.48 -10.58
C ASN A 532 -17.79 7.80 -11.96
N ARG A 533 -17.18 8.97 -12.13
CA ARG A 533 -16.41 9.28 -13.35
C ARG A 533 -15.20 8.37 -13.50
N HIS A 534 -14.47 8.13 -12.40
CA HIS A 534 -13.35 7.22 -12.39
C HIS A 534 -13.76 5.76 -12.69
N GLN A 535 -14.96 5.34 -12.28
CA GLN A 535 -15.48 4.01 -12.62
C GLN A 535 -15.72 3.80 -14.13
N GLY A 536 -15.74 4.86 -14.93
CA GLY A 536 -15.82 4.78 -16.38
C GLY A 536 -14.47 4.66 -17.11
N THR A 537 -13.34 4.55 -16.38
CA THR A 537 -12.03 4.33 -17.01
C THR A 537 -11.89 2.90 -17.54
N ASP A 538 -10.89 2.67 -18.40
CA ASP A 538 -10.63 1.33 -18.92
C ASP A 538 -10.15 0.40 -17.81
N LYS A 539 -10.83 -0.75 -17.65
CA LYS A 539 -10.52 -1.79 -16.65
C LYS A 539 -9.98 -3.07 -17.28
N GLY A 540 -9.47 -2.99 -18.52
CA GLY A 540 -9.01 -4.15 -19.31
C GLY A 540 -10.08 -4.76 -20.21
N PHE A 541 -11.31 -4.24 -20.17
CA PHE A 541 -12.46 -4.67 -20.97
C PHE A 541 -12.97 -3.54 -21.89
N GLY A 542 -12.12 -2.54 -22.14
CA GLY A 542 -12.49 -1.26 -22.72
C GLY A 542 -13.01 -0.28 -21.64
N PHE A 543 -13.38 0.93 -22.06
CA PHE A 543 -13.96 1.93 -21.16
C PHE A 543 -15.22 1.40 -20.48
N ALA A 544 -15.13 1.23 -19.17
CA ALA A 544 -16.17 0.57 -18.40
C ALA A 544 -17.47 1.36 -18.40
N LEU A 545 -18.60 0.64 -18.39
CA LEU A 545 -19.92 1.25 -18.22
C LEU A 545 -20.13 1.78 -16.79
N GLY A 546 -19.39 1.27 -15.80
CA GLY A 546 -19.51 1.65 -14.40
C GLY A 546 -20.95 1.57 -13.93
N SER A 547 -21.44 2.64 -13.31
CA SER A 547 -22.82 2.74 -12.80
C SER A 547 -23.92 2.54 -13.85
N ALA A 548 -23.63 2.66 -15.15
CA ALA A 548 -24.60 2.42 -16.22
C ALA A 548 -24.74 0.93 -16.61
N ALA A 549 -23.87 0.05 -16.10
CA ALA A 549 -23.80 -1.35 -16.52
C ALA A 549 -25.10 -2.12 -16.29
N GLY A 550 -25.75 -1.93 -15.14
CA GLY A 550 -26.99 -2.63 -14.81
C GLY A 550 -28.12 -2.35 -15.81
N ALA A 551 -28.35 -1.07 -16.13
CA ALA A 551 -29.35 -0.66 -17.12
C ALA A 551 -28.98 -1.08 -18.54
N ALA A 552 -27.67 -1.04 -18.86
CA ALA A 552 -27.15 -1.46 -20.15
C ALA A 552 -27.30 -2.97 -20.39
N LEU A 553 -27.12 -3.79 -19.36
CA LEU A 553 -27.35 -5.24 -19.39
C LEU A 553 -28.84 -5.55 -19.53
N ASP A 554 -29.69 -4.91 -18.72
CA ASP A 554 -31.15 -5.06 -18.80
C ASP A 554 -31.68 -4.80 -20.22
N GLY A 555 -31.34 -3.65 -20.80
CA GLY A 555 -31.77 -3.29 -22.15
C GLY A 555 -31.36 -4.31 -23.23
N ARG A 556 -30.14 -4.85 -23.14
CA ARG A 556 -29.64 -5.87 -24.09
C ARG A 556 -30.35 -7.20 -23.95
N MET A 557 -30.51 -7.67 -22.72
CA MET A 557 -31.14 -8.95 -22.43
C MET A 557 -32.65 -8.91 -22.76
N ALA A 558 -33.35 -7.84 -22.38
CA ALA A 558 -34.74 -7.63 -22.76
C ALA A 558 -34.92 -7.53 -24.28
N GLY A 559 -34.00 -6.85 -24.98
CA GLY A 559 -33.97 -6.78 -26.45
C GLY A 559 -33.76 -8.15 -27.12
N ALA A 560 -33.05 -9.06 -26.47
CA ALA A 560 -32.89 -10.45 -26.89
C ALA A 560 -34.07 -11.37 -26.48
N GLY A 561 -35.13 -10.82 -25.89
CA GLY A 561 -36.34 -11.56 -25.50
C GLY A 561 -36.25 -12.27 -24.14
N TYR A 562 -35.25 -11.97 -23.32
CA TYR A 562 -35.15 -12.55 -21.98
C TYR A 562 -36.21 -11.96 -21.04
N SER A 563 -36.73 -12.80 -20.14
CA SER A 563 -37.49 -12.28 -18.99
C SER A 563 -36.51 -11.84 -17.90
N VAL A 564 -36.70 -10.63 -17.38
CA VAL A 564 -35.78 -10.00 -16.43
C VAL A 564 -36.46 -9.76 -15.08
N ASP A 565 -35.84 -10.26 -14.02
CA ASP A 565 -36.16 -9.92 -12.63
C ASP A 565 -35.00 -9.12 -12.03
N LEU A 566 -35.21 -7.84 -11.75
CA LEU A 566 -34.22 -6.94 -11.14
C LEU A 566 -34.59 -6.60 -9.69
N GLY A 567 -33.59 -6.36 -8.85
CA GLY A 567 -33.81 -5.77 -7.53
C GLY A 567 -32.57 -5.18 -6.89
N PRO A 568 -32.74 -4.21 -5.97
CA PRO A 568 -31.60 -3.56 -5.31
C PRO A 568 -30.89 -4.52 -4.35
N SER A 569 -29.56 -4.52 -4.42
CA SER A 569 -28.64 -5.22 -3.52
C SER A 569 -27.73 -4.20 -2.84
N VAL A 570 -28.11 -3.79 -1.63
CA VAL A 570 -27.45 -2.69 -0.91
C VAL A 570 -26.52 -3.25 0.16
N TRP A 571 -25.23 -2.93 0.04
CA TRP A 571 -24.32 -3.08 1.17
C TRP A 571 -24.71 -2.10 2.25
N ARG A 572 -24.88 -2.57 3.49
CA ARG A 572 -25.14 -1.73 4.66
C ARG A 572 -24.04 -1.98 5.67
N LEU A 573 -23.02 -1.13 5.64
CA LEU A 573 -21.81 -1.27 6.44
C LEU A 573 -21.95 -0.44 7.72
N GLY A 574 -21.75 -1.09 8.87
CA GLY A 574 -21.79 -0.46 10.18
C GLY A 574 -20.43 -0.48 10.89
N PRO A 575 -20.40 -0.14 12.19
CA PRO A 575 -19.17 -0.17 12.99
C PRO A 575 -18.45 -1.52 13.00
N ASP A 576 -19.19 -2.63 12.90
CA ASP A 576 -18.63 -3.99 12.86
C ASP A 576 -17.87 -4.30 11.55
N ASP A 577 -18.04 -3.47 10.53
CA ASP A 577 -17.42 -3.61 9.21
C ASP A 577 -16.24 -2.64 9.03
N GLU A 578 -15.57 -2.25 10.13
CA GLU A 578 -14.53 -1.20 10.13
C GLU A 578 -13.43 -1.45 9.09
N ALA A 579 -12.90 -2.67 9.01
CA ALA A 579 -11.80 -2.98 8.10
C ALA A 579 -12.20 -2.83 6.63
N LEU A 580 -13.38 -3.33 6.27
CA LEU A 580 -13.97 -3.17 4.93
C LEU A 580 -14.26 -1.69 4.64
N THR A 581 -14.90 -1.00 5.58
CA THR A 581 -15.29 0.41 5.45
C THR A 581 -14.07 1.31 5.24
N ARG A 582 -13.00 1.08 6.00
CA ARG A 582 -11.74 1.83 5.87
C ARG A 582 -11.11 1.64 4.49
N LYS A 583 -11.05 0.39 4.00
CA LYS A 583 -10.49 0.07 2.67
C LYS A 583 -11.35 0.64 1.54
N LEU A 584 -12.68 0.55 1.67
CA LEU A 584 -13.65 1.14 0.75
C LEU A 584 -13.49 2.68 0.67
N LEU A 585 -13.46 3.38 1.81
CA LEU A 585 -13.33 4.83 1.85
C LEU A 585 -12.00 5.31 1.25
N ALA A 586 -10.90 4.60 1.54
CA ALA A 586 -9.60 4.89 0.94
C ALA A 586 -9.63 4.70 -0.59
N GLY A 587 -10.25 3.62 -1.08
CA GLY A 587 -10.43 3.38 -2.51
C GLY A 587 -11.28 4.46 -3.20
N ILE A 588 -12.39 4.87 -2.58
CA ILE A 588 -13.24 5.95 -3.10
C ILE A 588 -12.45 7.27 -3.16
N ALA A 589 -11.71 7.63 -2.10
CA ALA A 589 -10.91 8.84 -2.07
C ALA A 589 -9.80 8.82 -3.14
N GLN A 590 -9.12 7.69 -3.31
CA GLN A 590 -8.07 7.52 -4.32
C GLN A 590 -8.63 7.71 -5.73
N ALA A 591 -9.69 6.98 -6.08
CA ALA A 591 -10.36 7.09 -7.37
C ALA A 591 -10.90 8.51 -7.62
N ALA A 592 -11.45 9.18 -6.60
CA ALA A 592 -11.89 10.55 -6.71
C ALA A 592 -10.72 11.55 -6.92
N SER A 593 -9.52 11.26 -6.40
CA SER A 593 -8.32 12.08 -6.59
C SER A 593 -7.73 11.98 -8.00
N GLU A 594 -7.94 10.84 -8.67
CA GLU A 594 -7.47 10.57 -10.04
C GLU A 594 -8.46 11.05 -11.12
N ALA A 595 -9.66 11.48 -10.71
CA ALA A 595 -10.63 12.05 -11.64
C ALA A 595 -10.10 13.35 -12.28
N PRO A 596 -10.48 13.68 -13.54
CA PRO A 596 -9.99 14.88 -14.23
C PRO A 596 -10.24 16.22 -13.51
N ASP A 597 -11.23 16.25 -12.61
CA ASP A 597 -11.56 17.39 -11.75
C ASP A 597 -11.82 16.86 -10.33
N PRO A 598 -10.76 16.68 -9.51
CA PRO A 598 -10.87 16.09 -8.19
C PRO A 598 -11.38 17.12 -7.17
N PRO A 599 -12.29 16.74 -6.26
CA PRO A 599 -12.84 17.67 -5.28
C PRO A 599 -11.75 18.18 -4.32
N HIS A 600 -11.71 19.50 -4.11
CA HIS A 600 -10.86 20.10 -3.10
C HIS A 600 -11.29 19.65 -1.69
N GLY A 601 -10.33 19.24 -0.85
CA GLY A 601 -10.61 18.76 0.51
C GLY A 601 -10.81 17.25 0.65
N LEU A 602 -10.40 16.44 -0.34
CA LEU A 602 -10.46 14.97 -0.28
C LEU A 602 -9.78 14.37 0.96
N ALA A 603 -8.63 14.91 1.37
CA ALA A 603 -7.92 14.45 2.57
C ALA A 603 -8.76 14.66 3.84
N ASP A 604 -9.42 15.83 3.95
CA ASP A 604 -10.30 16.14 5.08
C ASP A 604 -11.56 15.27 5.05
N TRP A 605 -12.15 15.06 3.87
CA TRP A 605 -13.27 14.14 3.69
C TRP A 605 -12.92 12.73 4.16
N LEU A 606 -11.78 12.19 3.72
CA LEU A 606 -11.33 10.86 4.09
C LEU A 606 -11.06 10.77 5.60
N ALA A 607 -10.36 11.75 6.17
CA ALA A 607 -10.08 11.80 7.60
C ALA A 607 -11.37 11.85 8.43
N PHE A 608 -12.35 12.67 8.02
CA PHE A 608 -13.66 12.74 8.65
C PHE A 608 -14.41 11.40 8.58
N ARG A 609 -14.44 10.78 7.40
CA ARG A 609 -15.11 9.50 7.17
C ARG A 609 -14.50 8.38 8.00
N VAL A 610 -13.17 8.30 8.04
CA VAL A 610 -12.44 7.34 8.87
C VAL A 610 -12.69 7.55 10.36
N ALA A 611 -12.69 8.80 10.83
CA ALA A 611 -12.99 9.11 12.23
C ALA A 611 -14.45 8.81 12.61
N ALA A 612 -15.35 8.78 11.64
CA ALA A 612 -16.76 8.53 11.86
C ALA A 612 -17.15 7.04 11.90
N ILE A 613 -16.28 6.12 11.45
CA ILE A 613 -16.58 4.68 11.37
C ILE A 613 -17.21 4.10 12.65
N PRO A 614 -16.71 4.38 13.88
CA PRO A 614 -17.25 3.78 15.10
C PRO A 614 -18.72 4.13 15.42
N ARG A 615 -19.26 5.18 14.78
CA ARG A 615 -20.61 5.72 15.03
C ARG A 615 -21.38 6.02 13.74
N GLY A 616 -20.85 5.58 12.61
CA GLY A 616 -21.35 5.90 11.27
C GLY A 616 -21.85 4.67 10.55
N SER A 617 -22.33 4.90 9.33
CA SER A 617 -22.67 3.82 8.41
C SER A 617 -22.39 4.23 6.98
N VAL A 618 -22.09 3.25 6.14
CA VAL A 618 -21.92 3.43 4.69
C VAL A 618 -22.89 2.52 3.99
N GLU A 619 -23.66 3.07 3.06
CA GLU A 619 -24.50 2.30 2.16
C GLU A 619 -23.96 2.41 0.74
N VAL A 620 -23.80 1.27 0.07
CA VAL A 620 -23.36 1.18 -1.33
C VAL A 620 -24.41 0.40 -2.09
N TRP A 621 -25.02 1.03 -3.09
CA TRP A 621 -26.10 0.40 -3.84
C TRP A 621 -25.56 -0.32 -5.07
N HIS A 622 -26.11 -1.51 -5.26
CA HIS A 622 -25.91 -2.32 -6.44
C HIS A 622 -27.27 -2.85 -6.92
N LEU A 623 -27.22 -3.53 -8.05
CA LEU A 623 -28.32 -4.24 -8.66
C LEU A 623 -27.98 -5.73 -8.79
N ASP A 624 -28.93 -6.59 -8.43
CA ASP A 624 -28.93 -7.99 -8.85
C ASP A 624 -30.01 -8.18 -9.93
N GLY A 625 -29.74 -9.06 -10.89
CA GLY A 625 -30.64 -9.38 -11.98
C GLY A 625 -30.59 -10.85 -12.35
N LEU A 626 -31.76 -11.50 -12.46
CA LEU A 626 -31.91 -12.79 -13.10
C LEU A 626 -32.50 -12.60 -14.49
N PHE A 627 -31.83 -13.15 -15.49
CA PHE A 627 -32.19 -13.10 -16.90
C PHE A 627 -32.45 -14.52 -17.37
N LEU A 628 -33.69 -14.84 -17.74
CA LEU A 628 -34.07 -16.15 -18.27
C LEU A 628 -34.36 -16.06 -19.77
N PRO A 629 -33.82 -16.98 -20.59
CA PRO A 629 -34.06 -16.99 -22.02
C PRO A 629 -35.56 -17.22 -22.33
N PRO A 630 -36.04 -16.80 -23.52
CA PRO A 630 -37.39 -17.13 -23.97
C PRO A 630 -37.59 -18.66 -24.03
N GLN A 631 -38.80 -19.12 -23.71
CA GLN A 631 -39.17 -20.54 -23.73
C GLN A 631 -39.32 -21.11 -25.13
#